data_AF-A0A9D1EUI8-F1
#
_entry.id   AF-A0A9D1EUI8-F1
#
_cell.length_a   1.000
_cell.length_b   1.000
_cell.length_c   1.000
_cell.angle_alpha   90.00
_cell.angle_beta   90.00
_cell.angle_gamma   90.00
#
_symmetry.space_group_name_H-M   'P 1'
#
loop_
_entity.id
_entity.type
_entity.pdbx_description
1 polymer ?
#
loop_
_entity_poly.entity_id
_entity_poly.type
_entity_poly.pdbx_seq_one_letter_code
_entity_poly.pdbx_strand_id
1 'polypeptide(L)' 'MLLAATELGLGSCYLESPVLAFNIPEVAQAAKLPENVQPQAMIVFGYTDDTAPHKEYPANPENVLYVV' A
#
# COMPACT_ATOMS: atom_id res chain seq x y z
N MET A 1 1.94 -1.09 -8.71
CA MET A 1 1.04 -2.15 -8.23
C MET A 1 -0.39 -1.66 -8.07
N LEU A 2 -0.65 -0.58 -7.32
CA LEU A 2 -2.00 -0.03 -7.14
C LEU A 2 -2.68 0.31 -8.48
N LEU A 3 -2.01 1.10 -9.35
CA LEU A 3 -2.55 1.47 -10.68
C LEU A 3 -2.91 0.24 -11.52
N ALA A 4 -2.02 -0.75 -11.60
CA ALA A 4 -2.26 -2.00 -12.33
C ALA A 4 -3.41 -2.82 -11.72
N ALA A 5 -3.55 -2.84 -10.39
CA ALA A 5 -4.68 -3.51 -9.74
C ALA A 5 -6.00 -2.84 -10.13
N THR A 6 -6.04 -1.50 -10.15
CA THR A 6 -7.21 -0.75 -10.62
C THR A 6 -7.55 -1.04 -12.08
N GLU A 7 -6.57 -1.08 -12.97
CA GLU A 7 -6.77 -1.43 -14.40
C GLU A 7 -7.33 -2.85 -14.59
N LEU A 8 -7.03 -3.76 -13.66
CA LEU A 8 -7.54 -5.13 -13.64
C LEU A 8 -8.86 -5.28 -12.87
N GLY A 9 -9.46 -4.18 -12.40
CA GLY A 9 -10.71 -4.20 -11.64
C GLY A 9 -10.58 -4.72 -10.21
N LEU A 10 -9.37 -4.68 -9.63
CA LEU A 10 -9.12 -5.05 -8.23
C LEU A 10 -9.08 -3.80 -7.34
N GLY A 11 -9.72 -3.92 -6.18
CA GLY A 11 -9.47 -3.02 -5.06
C GLY A 11 -8.07 -3.26 -4.49
N SER A 12 -7.42 -2.18 -4.03
CA SER A 12 -6.12 -2.28 -3.38
C SER A 12 -5.92 -1.23 -2.31
N CYS A 13 -5.11 -1.55 -1.29
CA CYS A 13 -4.83 -0.64 -0.19
C CYS A 13 -3.37 -0.75 0.28
N TYR A 14 -2.73 0.40 0.45
CA TYR A 14 -1.42 0.52 1.10
C TYR A 14 -1.60 0.43 2.62
N LEU A 15 -0.85 -0.46 3.26
CA LEU A 15 -0.86 -0.66 4.69
C LEU A 15 0.56 -0.51 5.25
N GLU A 16 0.71 0.42 6.19
CA GLU A 16 1.95 0.61 6.94
C GLU A 16 2.00 -0.32 8.17
N SER A 17 0.91 -0.39 8.95
CA SER A 17 0.92 -1.08 10.25
C SER A 17 1.33 -2.57 10.19
N PRO A 18 0.96 -3.38 9.19
CA PRO A 18 1.39 -4.78 9.12
C PRO A 18 2.89 -4.94 8.87
N VAL A 19 3.55 -3.92 8.30
CA VAL A 19 5.01 -3.94 8.07
C VAL A 19 5.75 -4.00 9.40
N LEU A 20 5.22 -3.37 10.45
CA LEU A 20 5.80 -3.37 11.79
C LEU A 20 5.85 -4.78 12.42
N ALA A 21 4.98 -5.70 11.98
CA ALA A 21 4.97 -7.08 12.47
C ALA A 21 6.24 -7.84 12.11
N PHE A 22 6.95 -7.45 11.04
CA PHE A 22 8.21 -8.08 10.64
C PHE A 22 9.40 -7.75 11.54
N ASN A 23 9.23 -6.84 12.52
CA ASN A 23 10.20 -6.67 13.60
C ASN A 23 10.20 -7.84 14.59
N ILE A 24 9.16 -8.70 14.55
CA ILE A 24 9.08 -9.93 15.33
C ILE A 24 9.82 -11.03 14.55
N PRO A 25 10.93 -11.59 15.08
CA PRO A 25 11.77 -12.54 14.34
C PRO A 25 11.01 -13.76 13.79
N GLU A 26 10.04 -14.27 14.55
CA GLU A 26 9.22 -15.41 14.17
C GLU A 26 8.37 -15.11 12.92
N VAL A 27 7.86 -13.89 12.80
CA VAL A 27 7.05 -13.45 11.64
C VAL A 27 7.94 -13.29 10.41
N ALA A 28 9.12 -12.70 10.57
CA ALA A 28 10.10 -12.54 9.48
C ALA A 28 10.59 -13.91 8.96
N GLN A 29 10.88 -14.85 9.86
CA GLN A 29 11.25 -16.22 9.52
C GLN A 29 10.11 -16.97 8.82
N ALA A 30 8.88 -16.85 9.33
CA ALA A 30 7.71 -17.48 8.72
C ALA A 30 7.47 -16.98 7.29
N ALA A 31 7.70 -15.69 7.04
CA ALA A 31 7.62 -15.09 5.71
C ALA A 31 8.83 -15.37 4.81
N LYS A 32 9.86 -16.06 5.32
CA LYS A 32 11.08 -16.44 4.58
C LYS A 32 11.75 -15.24 3.92
N LEU A 33 11.76 -14.11 4.63
CA LEU A 33 12.45 -12.91 4.15
C LEU A 33 13.96 -13.14 4.11
N PRO A 34 14.68 -12.62 3.11
CA PRO A 34 16.13 -12.61 3.10
C PRO A 34 16.68 -11.87 4.34
N GLU A 35 17.80 -12.35 4.90
CA GLU A 35 18.36 -11.85 6.18
C GLU A 35 18.61 -10.33 6.23
N ASN A 36 18.84 -9.71 5.08
CA ASN A 36 19.16 -8.29 4.96
C ASN A 36 18.05 -7.47 4.29
N VAL A 37 16.81 -7.96 4.32
CA VAL A 37 15.65 -7.29 3.71
C VAL A 37 14.60 -6.99 4.77
N GLN A 38 14.14 -5.74 4.79
CA GLN A 38 13.00 -5.31 5.59
C GLN A 38 11.86 -4.86 4.68
N PRO A 39 10.63 -5.34 4.89
CA PRO A 39 9.47 -4.81 4.18
C PRO A 39 9.29 -3.33 4.53
N GLN A 40 8.91 -2.51 3.55
CA GLN A 40 8.63 -1.08 3.72
C GLN A 40 7.14 -0.77 3.54
N ALA A 41 6.43 -1.63 2.81
CA ALA A 41 5.03 -1.46 2.49
C ALA A 41 4.39 -2.84 2.36
N MET A 42 3.15 -2.96 2.80
CA MET A 42 2.27 -4.06 2.43
C MET A 42 1.15 -3.51 1.56
N ILE A 43 0.86 -4.22 0.46
CA ILE A 43 -0.28 -3.89 -0.39
C ILE A 43 -1.19 -5.09 -0.41
N VAL A 44 -2.45 -4.87 -0.02
CA VAL A 44 -3.50 -5.88 -0.13
C VAL A 44 -4.27 -5.67 -1.43
N PHE A 45 -4.71 -6.77 -2.03
CA PHE A 45 -5.53 -6.79 -3.25
C PHE A 45 -6.75 -7.67 -3.02
N GLY A 46 -7.87 -7.31 -3.63
CA GLY A 46 -9.07 -8.13 -3.59
C GLY A 46 -10.18 -7.56 -4.47
N TYR A 47 -11.24 -8.35 -4.64
CA TYR A 47 -12.47 -7.83 -5.21
C TYR A 47 -13.17 -6.96 -4.16
N THR A 48 -13.56 -5.77 -4.60
CA THR A 48 -14.31 -4.81 -3.79
C THR A 48 -15.76 -5.25 -3.70
N ASP A 49 -16.40 -5.00 -2.55
CA ASP A 49 -17.84 -5.15 -2.36
C ASP A 49 -18.61 -3.89 -2.83
N ASP A 50 -17.90 -2.86 -3.30
CA ASP A 50 -18.40 -1.56 -3.80
C ASP A 50 -19.38 -0.81 -2.87
N THR A 51 -19.44 -1.21 -1.61
CA THR A 51 -20.25 -0.59 -0.57
C THR A 51 -19.59 0.65 0.04
N ALA A 52 -18.28 0.78 -0.09
CA ALA A 52 -17.55 1.95 0.38
C ALA A 52 -17.67 3.12 -0.63
N PRO A 53 -18.02 4.33 -0.19
CA PRO A 53 -18.09 5.48 -1.08
C PRO A 53 -16.70 5.80 -1.64
N HIS A 54 -16.61 6.02 -2.94
CA HIS A 54 -15.39 6.54 -3.55
C HIS A 54 -15.15 7.95 -3.03
N LYS A 55 -14.02 8.15 -2.36
CA LYS A 55 -13.62 9.48 -1.87
C LYS A 55 -12.92 10.22 -2.99
N GLU A 56 -13.49 11.33 -3.42
CA GLU A 56 -12.79 12.25 -4.31
C GLU A 56 -11.68 12.97 -3.54
N TYR A 57 -10.48 12.98 -4.13
CA TYR A 57 -9.35 13.74 -3.62
C TYR A 57 -9.10 14.91 -4.57
N PRO A 58 -9.57 16.13 -4.24
CA PRO A 58 -9.36 17.28 -5.11
C PRO A 58 -7.86 17.58 -5.23
N ALA A 59 -7.43 18.01 -6.42
CA ALA A 59 -6.08 18.52 -6.60
C ALA A 59 -5.86 19.70 -5.63
N ASN A 60 -4.71 19.73 -4.97
CA ASN A 60 -4.27 20.87 -4.17
C ASN A 60 -3.10 21.56 -4.88
N PRO A 61 -3.34 22.63 -5.65
CA PRO A 61 -2.29 23.33 -6.40
C PRO A 61 -1.21 23.95 -5.51
N GLU A 62 -1.52 24.24 -4.25
CA GLU A 62 -0.55 24.81 -3.29
C GLU A 62 0.57 23.83 -2.93
N ASN A 63 0.38 22.53 -3.20
CA ASN A 63 1.41 21.50 -3.02
C ASN A 63 2.44 21.47 -4.17
N VAL A 64 2.31 22.32 -5.20
CA VAL A 64 3.24 22.39 -6.34
C VAL A 64 3.98 23.72 -6.30
N LEU A 65 5.27 23.67 -5.95
CA LEU A 65 6.16 24.82 -5.99
C LEU A 65 6.92 24.85 -7.32
N TYR A 66 6.82 25.97 -8.04
CA TYR A 66 7.66 26.25 -9.20
C TYR A 66 8.82 27.15 -8.76
N VAL A 67 10.06 26.67 -8.94
CA VAL A 67 11.27 27.48 -8.70
C VAL A 67 11.77 27.96 -10.06
N VAL A 68 11.82 29.29 -10.24
CA VAL A 68 12.26 29.97 -11.47
C VAL A 68 13.72 30.41 -11.31
#